data_AF-A0A1C3NWM3-F1
#
_entry.id   AF-A0A1C3NWM3-F1
#
_cell.length_a   1.000
_cell.length_b   1.000
_cell.length_c   1.000
_cell.angle_alpha   90.00
_cell.angle_beta   90.00
_cell.angle_gamma   90.00
#
_symmetry.space_group_name_H-M   'P 1'
#
loop_
_entity.id
_entity.type
_entity.pdbx_description
1 polymer ?
#
loop_
_entity_poly.entity_id
_entity_poly.type
_entity_poly.pdbx_seq_one_letter_code
_entity_poly.pdbx_strand_id
1 'polypeptide(L)'
;MPFGPPKTTPPVVSPTRGFPIRRAWHAAGMPQPRRLFPVTAYALVAVMAVVLLLTPGCGSSDSPGTPAANSPAPTPTADPTAPVWGFLRLDEAAPAIGVPRVPASEVQAGSWQFAAATRQARATVIRRETGRYSVIFPRVGVPGGRGAAVVSAVGDAPVHCHTENWAASGLDEEVTLACRSLTGAYADSRFTALFTFAPASHRPNPSEPYAYFRDDAPSQQQVRPENSYSLAGPGTIEINWTGIGRYSIDLIGALYARTGNNLQVNALGSTTVGCSALGREVHADRQTIFVGCANGQTWTDAPFVVVYGNQHTVIPVENAAFGHSFSGLEEEGTGKILQPPLERTVDVWPRYSANSAKKTNTIRHVSTGIYEVVFPGAGRAPDHVQVTPYGEPTRRCAIAGWTSPPAGESGDVTTKVVCFDPDGSRADSQFSLAYVSTAALTS
;
A
#
# COMPACT_ATOMS: atom_id res chain seq x y z
N MET A 1 -2.92 -73.75 30.72
CA MET A 1 -3.09 -72.31 31.00
C MET A 1 -3.37 -71.62 29.68
N PRO A 2 -4.60 -71.15 29.42
CA PRO A 2 -5.02 -70.63 28.12
C PRO A 2 -5.09 -69.08 28.07
N PHE A 3 -5.24 -68.62 26.83
CA PHE A 3 -5.39 -67.25 26.29
C PHE A 3 -6.37 -66.31 27.01
N GLY A 4 -6.08 -65.00 26.94
CA GLY A 4 -7.00 -63.88 27.17
C GLY A 4 -6.45 -62.51 26.68
N PRO A 5 -7.14 -61.76 25.79
CA PRO A 5 -6.81 -60.40 25.33
C PRO A 5 -7.70 -59.33 26.03
N PRO A 6 -7.90 -58.10 25.49
CA PRO A 6 -7.00 -56.96 25.25
C PRO A 6 -7.35 -55.76 26.18
N LYS A 7 -6.61 -54.64 26.14
CA LYS A 7 -7.10 -53.34 26.67
C LYS A 7 -7.03 -52.23 25.63
N THR A 8 -8.16 -51.57 25.53
CA THR A 8 -8.65 -50.59 24.58
C THR A 8 -8.08 -49.19 24.84
N THR A 9 -7.72 -48.50 23.75
CA THR A 9 -7.52 -47.05 23.64
C THR A 9 -8.82 -46.28 23.92
N PRO A 10 -8.78 -45.15 24.66
CA PRO A 10 -9.89 -44.22 24.72
C PRO A 10 -9.92 -43.29 23.49
N PRO A 11 -11.10 -42.81 23.07
CA PRO A 11 -11.23 -41.95 21.90
C PRO A 11 -10.81 -40.50 22.18
N VAL A 12 -10.18 -39.89 21.18
CA VAL A 12 -9.93 -38.45 21.08
C VAL A 12 -11.25 -37.73 20.84
N VAL A 13 -11.69 -36.93 21.82
CA VAL A 13 -12.84 -36.04 21.68
C VAL A 13 -12.33 -34.68 21.24
N SER A 14 -12.66 -34.30 19.99
CA SER A 14 -12.53 -32.94 19.48
C SER A 14 -13.54 -32.01 20.17
N PRO A 15 -13.13 -30.85 20.69
CA PRO A 15 -14.08 -29.81 21.04
C PRO A 15 -14.27 -28.85 19.85
N THR A 16 -15.33 -29.08 19.08
CA THR A 16 -16.01 -28.03 18.32
C THR A 16 -16.67 -27.07 19.33
N ARG A 17 -16.11 -25.86 19.47
CA ARG A 17 -16.83 -24.75 20.14
C ARG A 17 -17.13 -23.68 19.11
N GLY A 18 -18.37 -23.75 18.60
CA GLY A 18 -19.02 -22.61 17.98
C GLY A 18 -19.28 -21.53 19.02
N PHE A 19 -18.96 -20.29 18.67
CA PHE A 19 -19.33 -19.09 19.41
C PHE A 19 -20.81 -18.76 19.16
N PRO A 20 -21.67 -18.64 20.18
CA PRO A 20 -22.97 -18.01 20.02
C PRO A 20 -22.88 -16.54 20.46
N ILE A 21 -22.97 -15.61 19.51
CA ILE A 21 -23.30 -14.21 19.80
C ILE A 21 -24.82 -14.09 19.73
N ARG A 22 -25.49 -14.10 20.89
CA ARG A 22 -26.89 -13.66 21.02
C ARG A 22 -26.99 -12.38 21.86
N ARG A 23 -27.46 -11.35 21.15
CA ARG A 23 -28.27 -10.17 21.51
C ARG A 23 -28.73 -10.05 22.98
N ALA A 24 -28.64 -8.82 23.49
CA ALA A 24 -29.78 -8.05 24.02
C ALA A 24 -29.36 -6.60 24.30
N TRP A 25 -29.96 -5.60 23.64
CA TRP A 25 -30.26 -4.30 24.26
C TRP A 25 -31.56 -3.76 23.67
N HIS A 26 -32.45 -3.40 24.59
CA HIS A 26 -33.82 -2.98 24.37
C HIS A 26 -33.93 -1.55 23.81
N ALA A 27 -35.00 -1.36 23.04
CA ALA A 27 -35.47 -0.10 22.50
C ALA A 27 -36.00 0.84 23.59
N ALA A 28 -35.73 2.15 23.42
CA ALA A 28 -36.48 3.22 24.07
C ALA A 28 -36.59 4.45 23.15
N GLY A 29 -37.83 4.76 22.75
CA GLY A 29 -38.42 6.11 22.63
C GLY A 29 -37.81 7.15 21.66
N MET A 30 -38.54 7.43 20.56
CA MET A 30 -38.44 8.68 19.76
C MET A 30 -38.80 9.94 20.59
N PRO A 31 -38.50 11.16 20.12
CA PRO A 31 -39.43 11.84 19.20
C PRO A 31 -38.77 12.58 18.02
N GLN A 32 -39.52 12.64 16.92
CA GLN A 32 -39.21 13.42 15.71
C GLN A 32 -39.33 14.94 15.91
N PRO A 33 -38.61 15.75 15.12
CA PRO A 33 -39.05 17.10 14.78
C PRO A 33 -39.39 17.28 13.29
N ARG A 34 -40.64 17.74 13.16
CA ARG A 34 -41.39 18.39 12.08
C ARG A 34 -40.59 19.05 10.93
N ARG A 35 -41.10 18.79 9.72
CA ARG A 35 -40.88 19.56 8.48
C ARG A 35 -41.37 21.00 8.64
N LEU A 36 -40.57 21.96 8.15
CA LEU A 36 -41.01 23.30 7.77
C LEU A 36 -40.31 23.68 6.47
N PHE A 37 -41.10 23.95 5.43
CA PHE A 37 -40.70 24.64 4.20
C PHE A 37 -40.55 26.15 4.49
N PRO A 38 -39.72 26.87 3.70
CA PRO A 38 -40.35 27.88 2.84
C PRO A 38 -39.73 28.00 1.43
N VAL A 39 -40.64 27.97 0.45
CA VAL A 39 -40.87 28.87 -0.69
C VAL A 39 -39.79 29.94 -1.03
N THR A 40 -39.16 29.71 -2.20
CA THR A 40 -38.66 30.61 -3.29
C THR A 40 -37.94 31.93 -3.02
N ALA A 41 -36.80 32.13 -3.72
CA ALA A 41 -36.57 33.31 -4.57
C ALA A 41 -35.58 33.00 -5.71
N TYR A 42 -35.94 33.42 -6.92
CA TYR A 42 -35.19 33.36 -8.17
C TYR A 42 -33.97 34.28 -8.16
N ALA A 43 -32.87 33.86 -8.79
CA ALA A 43 -31.90 34.79 -9.38
C ALA A 43 -31.38 34.22 -10.71
N LEU A 44 -31.72 34.92 -11.79
CA LEU A 44 -31.16 34.73 -13.14
C LEU A 44 -29.66 35.03 -13.13
N VAL A 45 -28.87 34.19 -13.79
CA VAL A 45 -27.57 34.59 -14.34
C VAL A 45 -27.55 34.21 -15.82
N ALA A 46 -27.39 35.22 -16.66
CA ALA A 46 -27.37 35.14 -18.11
C ALA A 46 -26.06 34.49 -18.60
N VAL A 47 -26.16 33.56 -19.55
CA VAL A 47 -25.03 33.05 -20.32
C VAL A 47 -24.97 33.82 -21.64
N MET A 48 -23.94 34.65 -21.78
CA MET A 48 -23.56 35.30 -23.05
C MET A 48 -22.89 34.27 -23.96
N ALA A 49 -23.54 33.94 -25.07
CA ALA A 49 -22.93 33.19 -26.17
C ALA A 49 -22.13 34.16 -27.05
N VAL A 50 -20.82 33.97 -27.14
CA VAL A 50 -19.98 34.67 -28.12
C VAL A 50 -19.98 33.85 -29.41
N VAL A 51 -20.62 34.41 -30.44
CA VAL A 51 -20.57 33.91 -31.82
C VAL A 51 -19.33 34.52 -32.49
N LEU A 52 -18.35 33.69 -32.83
CA LEU A 52 -17.23 34.08 -33.69
C LEU A 52 -17.60 33.83 -35.16
N LEU A 53 -17.67 34.91 -35.94
CA LEU A 53 -17.83 34.90 -37.39
C LEU A 53 -16.50 34.49 -38.04
N LEU A 54 -16.53 33.46 -38.89
CA LEU A 54 -15.43 33.10 -39.79
C LEU A 54 -15.66 33.75 -41.16
N THR A 55 -14.69 34.54 -41.64
CA THR A 55 -14.56 34.98 -43.03
C THR A 55 -13.46 34.15 -43.72
N PRO A 56 -13.64 33.69 -44.98
CA PRO A 56 -12.60 32.99 -45.70
C PRO A 56 -11.67 33.99 -46.40
N GLY A 57 -10.38 33.96 -46.06
CA GLY A 57 -9.33 34.66 -46.78
C GLY A 57 -8.49 33.65 -47.57
N CYS A 58 -8.49 33.77 -48.91
CA CYS A 58 -7.51 33.16 -49.79
C CYS A 58 -6.18 33.92 -49.73
N GLY A 59 -5.04 33.23 -49.75
CA GLY A 59 -3.78 33.84 -50.20
C GLY A 59 -2.49 33.31 -49.61
N SER A 60 -1.71 32.68 -50.49
CA SER A 60 -0.23 32.59 -50.56
C SER A 60 0.57 31.74 -49.56
N SER A 61 1.29 30.82 -50.20
CA SER A 61 2.48 30.07 -49.82
C SER A 61 3.58 30.88 -49.13
N ASP A 62 4.05 30.37 -47.99
CA ASP A 62 5.47 30.17 -47.65
C ASP A 62 5.53 29.47 -46.27
N SER A 63 5.92 28.19 -46.25
CA SER A 63 6.02 27.39 -45.02
C SER A 63 7.44 27.45 -44.44
N PRO A 64 7.65 27.99 -43.23
CA PRO A 64 8.78 27.64 -42.39
C PRO A 64 8.51 26.27 -41.76
N GLY A 65 9.55 25.42 -41.68
CA GLY A 65 9.45 24.05 -41.17
C GLY A 65 8.73 23.96 -39.83
N THR A 66 7.66 23.18 -39.81
CA THR A 66 6.89 22.81 -38.61
C THR A 66 7.83 22.10 -37.62
N PRO A 67 7.92 22.50 -36.35
CA PRO A 67 8.50 21.64 -35.34
C PRO A 67 7.66 20.37 -35.27
N ALA A 68 8.32 19.21 -35.30
CA ALA A 68 7.66 17.91 -35.18
C ALA A 68 6.69 17.94 -33.99
N ALA A 69 5.39 17.79 -34.27
CA ALA A 69 4.41 17.56 -33.23
C ALA A 69 4.82 16.26 -32.52
N ASN A 70 5.21 16.36 -31.26
CA ASN A 70 5.38 15.21 -30.38
C ASN A 70 4.01 14.53 -30.24
N SER A 71 3.70 13.60 -31.14
CA SER A 71 2.60 12.67 -30.92
C SER A 71 2.85 11.96 -29.60
N PRO A 72 1.90 11.99 -28.65
CA PRO A 72 2.06 11.24 -27.41
C PRO A 72 2.31 9.77 -27.76
N ALA A 73 3.30 9.16 -27.11
CA ALA A 73 3.58 7.75 -27.32
C ALA A 73 2.29 6.94 -27.10
N PRO A 74 1.97 5.97 -27.96
CA PRO A 74 0.74 5.20 -27.81
C PRO A 74 0.77 4.45 -26.46
N THR A 75 -0.34 4.49 -25.74
CA THR A 75 -0.55 3.69 -24.53
C THR A 75 -0.45 2.21 -24.86
N PRO A 76 0.22 1.38 -24.04
CA PRO A 76 0.25 -0.07 -24.18
C PRO A 76 -1.16 -0.63 -24.33
N THR A 77 -1.35 -1.49 -25.32
CA THR A 77 -2.61 -2.24 -25.52
C THR A 77 -2.56 -3.65 -24.94
N ALA A 78 -1.37 -4.13 -24.61
CA ALA A 78 -1.12 -5.46 -24.04
C ALA A 78 -0.34 -5.35 -22.72
N ASP A 79 -0.50 -6.35 -21.86
CA ASP A 79 0.27 -6.45 -20.63
C ASP A 79 1.77 -6.65 -20.89
N PRO A 80 2.64 -6.13 -20.01
CA PRO A 80 4.04 -6.52 -19.97
C PRO A 80 4.20 -8.05 -19.87
N THR A 81 5.14 -8.61 -20.62
CA THR A 81 5.43 -10.06 -20.59
C THR A 81 6.29 -10.49 -19.40
N ALA A 82 6.88 -9.53 -18.69
CA ALA A 82 7.65 -9.70 -17.47
C ALA A 82 7.16 -8.71 -16.40
N PRO A 83 7.45 -8.94 -15.11
CA PRO A 83 7.09 -8.01 -14.07
C PRO A 83 7.68 -6.61 -14.32
N VAL A 84 6.87 -5.59 -14.07
CA VAL A 84 7.31 -4.19 -14.11
C VAL A 84 7.03 -3.52 -12.78
N TRP A 85 7.93 -2.65 -12.36
CA TRP A 85 7.83 -1.99 -11.07
C TRP A 85 8.69 -0.74 -11.04
N GLY A 86 8.37 0.15 -10.13
CA GLY A 86 9.13 1.37 -9.86
C GLY A 86 8.91 1.80 -8.43
N PHE A 87 9.95 2.34 -7.79
CA PHE A 87 9.79 3.08 -6.56
C PHE A 87 10.59 4.37 -6.61
N LEU A 88 10.15 5.34 -5.81
CA LEU A 88 10.94 6.53 -5.52
C LEU A 88 10.65 7.04 -4.12
N ARG A 89 11.60 7.84 -3.63
CA ARG A 89 11.44 8.71 -2.45
C ARG A 89 11.57 10.16 -2.88
N LEU A 90 10.61 10.98 -2.47
CA LEU A 90 10.74 12.43 -2.45
C LEU A 90 11.17 12.84 -1.04
N ASP A 91 12.46 13.07 -0.83
CA ASP A 91 13.07 13.45 0.45
C ASP A 91 13.42 14.94 0.54
N GLU A 92 13.09 15.72 -0.48
CA GLU A 92 13.34 17.15 -0.57
C GLU A 92 12.08 17.97 -0.26
N ALA A 93 12.18 19.30 -0.35
CA ALA A 93 10.99 20.15 -0.33
C ALA A 93 10.12 19.88 -1.57
N ALA A 94 8.80 20.02 -1.40
CA ALA A 94 7.88 19.86 -2.51
C ALA A 94 8.25 20.81 -3.67
N PRO A 95 8.28 20.33 -4.93
CA PRO A 95 8.61 21.18 -6.06
C PRO A 95 7.56 22.28 -6.26
N ALA A 96 7.92 23.31 -7.03
CA ALA A 96 6.94 24.30 -7.48
C ALA A 96 5.81 23.61 -8.25
N ILE A 97 4.59 24.11 -8.11
CA ILE A 97 3.41 23.53 -8.76
C ILE A 97 3.62 23.51 -10.28
N GLY A 98 3.37 22.36 -10.90
CA GLY A 98 3.50 22.14 -12.32
C GLY A 98 4.94 21.94 -12.83
N VAL A 99 5.95 22.12 -11.98
CA VAL A 99 7.36 21.93 -12.36
C VAL A 99 7.79 20.49 -12.09
N PRO A 100 8.19 19.72 -13.12
CA PRO A 100 8.71 18.37 -12.93
C PRO A 100 10.02 18.38 -12.13
N ARG A 101 10.10 17.49 -11.15
CA ARG A 101 11.31 17.18 -10.38
C ARG A 101 11.78 15.77 -10.74
N VAL A 102 13.07 15.61 -11.01
CA VAL A 102 13.71 14.29 -11.13
C VAL A 102 14.45 14.03 -9.82
N PRO A 103 13.98 13.10 -8.96
CA PRO A 103 14.72 12.70 -7.77
C PRO A 103 16.10 12.13 -8.12
N ALA A 104 17.06 12.20 -7.22
CA ALA A 104 18.39 11.65 -7.43
C ALA A 104 18.35 10.13 -7.67
N SER A 105 19.36 9.57 -8.36
CA SER A 105 19.36 8.16 -8.76
C SER A 105 19.38 7.18 -7.58
N GLU A 106 19.91 7.61 -6.44
CA GLU A 106 20.02 6.86 -5.20
C GLU A 106 18.69 6.75 -4.43
N VAL A 107 17.65 7.47 -4.86
CA VAL A 107 16.32 7.46 -4.22
C VAL A 107 15.22 6.96 -5.16
N GLN A 108 15.59 6.33 -6.27
CA GLN A 108 14.65 5.73 -7.21
C GLN A 108 15.23 4.50 -7.90
N ALA A 109 14.37 3.54 -8.20
CA ALA A 109 14.72 2.39 -9.01
C ALA A 109 13.50 1.83 -9.74
N GLY A 110 13.73 1.04 -10.78
CA GLY A 110 12.66 0.38 -11.48
C GLY A 110 13.12 -0.64 -12.51
N SER A 111 12.16 -1.43 -12.99
CA SER A 111 12.42 -2.46 -14.00
C SER A 111 12.96 -1.88 -15.32
N TRP A 112 12.72 -0.60 -15.61
CA TRP A 112 13.30 0.11 -16.76
C TRP A 112 14.84 0.15 -16.75
N GLN A 113 15.47 -0.07 -15.59
CA GLN A 113 16.93 -0.06 -15.46
C GLN A 113 17.62 -1.30 -16.03
N PHE A 114 16.87 -2.40 -16.22
CA PHE A 114 17.42 -3.67 -16.68
C PHE A 114 17.49 -3.77 -18.21
N ALA A 115 16.66 -3.01 -18.95
CA ALA A 115 16.76 -2.94 -20.40
C ALA A 115 17.76 -1.86 -20.85
N ALA A 116 18.70 -2.23 -21.73
CA ALA A 116 19.75 -1.33 -22.21
C ALA A 116 19.19 -0.02 -22.81
N ALA A 117 18.09 -0.10 -23.55
CA ALA A 117 17.45 1.05 -24.18
C ALA A 117 16.81 2.05 -23.20
N THR A 118 16.54 1.63 -21.95
CA THR A 118 15.79 2.43 -20.97
C THR A 118 16.55 2.62 -19.66
N ARG A 119 17.77 2.10 -19.54
CA ARG A 119 18.57 2.13 -18.30
C ARG A 119 18.84 3.53 -17.74
N GLN A 120 18.88 4.52 -18.63
CA GLN A 120 19.10 5.92 -18.26
C GLN A 120 17.80 6.67 -17.89
N ALA A 121 16.63 6.07 -18.08
CA ALA A 121 15.37 6.70 -17.70
C ALA A 121 15.29 6.94 -16.19
N ARG A 122 14.54 7.98 -15.82
CA ARG A 122 14.35 8.41 -14.43
C ARG A 122 12.88 8.70 -14.17
N ALA A 123 12.41 8.31 -13.00
CA ALA A 123 11.13 8.72 -12.48
C ALA A 123 11.09 10.22 -12.22
N THR A 124 9.90 10.80 -12.37
CA THR A 124 9.64 12.21 -12.12
C THR A 124 8.47 12.40 -11.17
N VAL A 125 8.52 13.50 -10.42
CA VAL A 125 7.47 13.95 -9.52
C VAL A 125 6.99 15.32 -9.97
N ILE A 126 5.68 15.49 -10.12
CA ILE A 126 5.05 16.77 -10.41
C ILE A 126 4.07 17.07 -9.29
N ARG A 127 4.30 18.16 -8.55
CA ARG A 127 3.28 18.67 -7.63
C ARG A 127 2.17 19.32 -8.45
N ARG A 128 0.96 18.80 -8.37
CA ARG A 128 -0.22 19.28 -9.13
C ARG A 128 -0.95 20.37 -8.37
N GLU A 129 -1.13 20.17 -7.07
CA GLU A 129 -1.73 21.11 -6.13
C GLU A 129 -1.03 20.94 -4.77
N THR A 130 -1.35 21.78 -3.79
CA THR A 130 -0.91 21.52 -2.41
C THR A 130 -1.35 20.13 -1.98
N GLY A 131 -0.40 19.33 -1.49
CA GLY A 131 -0.64 17.96 -1.04
C GLY A 131 -1.02 16.98 -2.14
N ARG A 132 -0.92 17.32 -3.43
CA ARG A 132 -1.26 16.40 -4.54
C ARG A 132 -0.14 16.30 -5.56
N TYR A 133 0.18 15.07 -5.94
CA TYR A 133 1.35 14.78 -6.76
C TYR A 133 1.02 13.76 -7.83
N SER A 134 1.67 13.90 -8.99
CA SER A 134 1.82 12.84 -9.97
C SER A 134 3.26 12.32 -9.90
N VAL A 135 3.40 11.01 -9.78
CA VAL A 135 4.66 10.28 -9.91
C VAL A 135 4.63 9.54 -11.23
N ILE A 136 5.58 9.82 -12.12
CA ILE A 136 5.69 9.17 -13.42
C ILE A 136 6.86 8.19 -13.35
N PHE A 137 6.56 6.90 -13.41
CA PHE A 137 7.54 5.83 -13.52
C PHE A 137 7.76 5.48 -14.99
N PRO A 138 8.98 5.64 -15.52
CA PRO A 138 9.19 5.52 -16.95
C PRO A 138 9.14 4.05 -17.39
N ARG A 139 8.57 3.79 -18.56
CA ARG A 139 8.64 2.49 -19.26
C ARG A 139 8.05 1.30 -18.49
N VAL A 140 7.13 1.57 -17.56
CA VAL A 140 6.42 0.55 -16.78
C VAL A 140 4.91 0.66 -16.90
N GLY A 141 4.41 1.37 -17.91
CA GLY A 141 2.99 1.55 -18.16
C GLY A 141 2.25 0.22 -18.32
N VAL A 142 1.13 0.06 -17.62
CA VAL A 142 0.25 -1.12 -17.69
C VAL A 142 -1.16 -0.71 -18.13
N PRO A 143 -1.75 -1.38 -19.14
CA PRO A 143 -3.08 -1.02 -19.62
C PRO A 143 -4.17 -1.20 -18.55
N GLY A 144 -5.19 -0.34 -18.59
CA GLY A 144 -6.42 -0.51 -17.80
C GLY A 144 -6.28 -0.24 -16.31
N GLY A 145 -5.22 0.44 -15.87
CA GLY A 145 -4.99 0.74 -14.44
C GLY A 145 -4.78 -0.52 -13.61
N ARG A 146 -4.20 -1.57 -14.20
CA ARG A 146 -3.79 -2.81 -13.52
C ARG A 146 -2.52 -2.60 -12.69
N GLY A 147 -2.20 -3.57 -11.85
CA GLY A 147 -1.08 -3.48 -10.90
C GLY A 147 -1.53 -2.97 -9.54
N ALA A 148 -0.58 -2.49 -8.75
CA ALA A 148 -0.82 -1.90 -7.45
C ALA A 148 0.14 -0.74 -7.21
N ALA A 149 -0.38 0.37 -6.69
CA ALA A 149 0.42 1.50 -6.24
C ALA A 149 0.15 1.82 -4.76
N VAL A 150 1.22 1.97 -3.99
CA VAL A 150 1.17 2.21 -2.53
C VAL A 150 2.13 3.33 -2.16
N VAL A 151 1.69 4.18 -1.24
CA VAL A 151 2.40 5.40 -0.82
C VAL A 151 2.47 5.45 0.70
N SER A 152 3.58 5.98 1.22
CA SER A 152 3.73 6.30 2.65
C SER A 152 4.24 7.73 2.80
N ALA A 153 3.70 8.45 3.80
CA ALA A 153 4.23 9.76 4.16
C ALA A 153 5.62 9.63 4.79
N VAL A 154 6.48 10.60 4.51
CA VAL A 154 7.81 10.74 5.12
C VAL A 154 7.87 12.05 5.91
N GLY A 155 8.30 11.97 7.17
CA GLY A 155 8.43 13.09 8.08
C GLY A 155 7.78 12.84 9.44
N ASP A 156 8.04 13.76 10.37
CA ASP A 156 7.56 13.70 11.76
C ASP A 156 6.21 14.42 11.97
N ALA A 157 5.63 15.01 10.92
CA ALA A 157 4.36 15.73 10.97
C ALA A 157 3.16 14.76 10.89
N PRO A 158 1.99 15.13 11.46
CA PRO A 158 0.76 14.33 11.39
C PRO A 158 0.10 14.44 10.01
N VAL A 159 0.82 13.95 8.99
CA VAL A 159 0.38 13.86 7.60
C VAL A 159 0.40 12.40 7.19
N HIS A 160 -0.64 11.97 6.50
CA HIS A 160 -0.69 10.68 5.82
C HIS A 160 -0.76 10.93 4.32
N CYS A 161 -0.16 10.04 3.54
CA CYS A 161 -0.24 10.07 2.09
C CYS A 161 -0.80 8.74 1.62
N HIS A 162 -1.68 8.79 0.62
CA HIS A 162 -2.23 7.60 -0.02
C HIS A 162 -2.38 7.80 -1.53
N THR A 163 -2.44 6.68 -2.24
CA THR A 163 -2.67 6.63 -3.68
C THR A 163 -4.09 7.09 -4.02
N GLU A 164 -4.26 8.08 -4.89
CA GLU A 164 -5.58 8.44 -5.43
C GLU A 164 -5.96 7.49 -6.58
N ASN A 165 -5.07 7.32 -7.57
CA ASN A 165 -5.26 6.45 -8.72
C ASN A 165 -3.92 6.18 -9.45
N TRP A 166 -3.87 5.21 -10.36
CA TRP A 166 -2.77 5.03 -11.31
C TRP A 166 -3.28 4.62 -12.70
N ALA A 167 -2.53 4.98 -13.73
CA ALA A 167 -2.77 4.52 -15.10
C ALA A 167 -1.53 4.68 -15.98
N ALA A 168 -1.46 3.90 -17.06
CA ALA A 168 -0.48 4.11 -18.12
C ALA A 168 -0.67 5.48 -18.79
N SER A 169 0.42 6.23 -18.90
CA SER A 169 0.55 7.51 -19.60
C SER A 169 1.56 7.35 -20.73
N GLY A 170 1.08 7.04 -21.92
CA GLY A 170 1.94 6.48 -22.96
C GLY A 170 2.62 5.20 -22.45
N LEU A 171 3.94 5.11 -22.57
CA LEU A 171 4.71 3.93 -22.12
C LEU A 171 5.08 3.97 -20.63
N ASP A 172 4.75 5.07 -19.94
CA ASP A 172 5.06 5.28 -18.52
C ASP A 172 3.84 4.94 -17.67
N GLU A 173 4.04 4.74 -16.37
CA GLU A 173 2.94 4.61 -15.41
C GLU A 173 2.87 5.89 -14.58
N GLU A 174 1.70 6.55 -14.57
CA GLU A 174 1.44 7.72 -13.73
C GLU A 174 0.66 7.30 -12.49
N VAL A 175 1.29 7.42 -11.32
CA VAL A 175 0.67 7.26 -10.00
C VAL A 175 0.31 8.63 -9.45
N THR A 176 -0.97 8.88 -9.24
CA THR A 176 -1.47 10.07 -8.56
C THR A 176 -1.67 9.79 -7.08
N LEU A 177 -1.25 10.70 -6.22
CA LEU A 177 -1.34 10.55 -4.77
C LEU A 177 -1.72 11.86 -4.08
N ALA A 178 -2.31 11.73 -2.90
CA ALA A 178 -2.64 12.83 -2.03
C ALA A 178 -2.01 12.65 -0.64
N CYS A 179 -1.52 13.75 -0.10
CA CYS A 179 -1.06 13.90 1.27
C CYS A 179 -1.99 14.86 2.01
N ARG A 180 -2.47 14.44 3.19
CA ARG A 180 -3.42 15.18 4.01
C ARG A 180 -2.98 15.17 5.47
N SER A 181 -3.21 16.29 6.15
CA SER A 181 -3.28 16.30 7.62
C SER A 181 -4.33 15.30 8.12
N LEU A 182 -4.25 14.90 9.39
CA LEU A 182 -5.22 13.94 9.95
C LEU A 182 -6.64 14.50 10.06
N THR A 183 -6.80 15.83 10.05
CA THR A 183 -8.10 16.50 9.96
C THR A 183 -8.62 16.62 8.52
N GLY A 184 -7.87 16.12 7.54
CA GLY A 184 -8.29 15.98 6.14
C GLY A 184 -7.87 17.12 5.22
N ALA A 185 -7.28 18.21 5.71
CA ALA A 185 -6.77 19.27 4.83
C ALA A 185 -5.55 18.78 4.03
N TYR A 186 -5.49 19.08 2.72
CA TYR A 186 -4.32 18.78 1.91
C TYR A 186 -3.08 19.49 2.45
N ALA A 187 -1.97 18.76 2.52
CA ALA A 187 -0.70 19.26 3.03
C ALA A 187 0.44 18.69 2.21
N ASP A 188 1.38 19.55 1.80
CA ASP A 188 2.61 19.06 1.18
C ASP A 188 3.41 18.24 2.19
N SER A 189 3.92 17.11 1.72
CA SER A 189 4.75 16.21 2.51
C SER A 189 5.74 15.52 1.61
N ARG A 190 6.87 15.13 2.20
CA ARG A 190 7.73 14.10 1.63
C ARG A 190 6.98 12.77 1.65
N PHE A 191 7.36 11.87 0.75
CA PHE A 191 6.71 10.57 0.63
C PHE A 191 7.62 9.54 -0.04
N THR A 192 7.27 8.27 0.13
CA THR A 192 7.72 7.18 -0.73
C THR A 192 6.56 6.69 -1.58
N ALA A 193 6.81 6.34 -2.83
CA ALA A 193 5.81 5.82 -3.75
C ALA A 193 6.36 4.57 -4.45
N LEU A 194 5.53 3.55 -4.59
CA LEU A 194 5.86 2.32 -5.31
C LEU A 194 4.71 1.93 -6.22
N PHE A 195 5.05 1.49 -7.43
CA PHE A 195 4.17 0.79 -8.35
C PHE A 195 4.74 -0.61 -8.63
N THR A 196 3.84 -1.59 -8.73
CA THR A 196 4.18 -2.97 -9.07
C THR A 196 3.11 -3.60 -9.95
N PHE A 197 3.56 -4.36 -10.94
CA PHE A 197 2.74 -5.27 -11.72
C PHE A 197 3.50 -6.56 -12.02
N ALA A 198 2.82 -7.69 -11.90
CA ALA A 198 3.31 -8.98 -12.36
C ALA A 198 2.27 -9.60 -13.31
N PRO A 199 2.67 -10.04 -14.51
CA PRO A 199 1.74 -10.71 -15.41
C PRO A 199 1.29 -12.03 -14.81
N ALA A 200 0.09 -12.48 -15.16
CA ALA A 200 -0.48 -13.73 -14.65
C ALA A 200 0.38 -14.97 -14.95
N SER A 201 1.27 -14.91 -15.93
CA SER A 201 2.24 -15.96 -16.29
C SER A 201 3.49 -15.97 -15.41
N HIS A 202 3.77 -14.93 -14.63
CA HIS A 202 4.98 -14.85 -13.81
C HIS A 202 4.93 -15.84 -12.64
N ARG A 203 5.87 -16.80 -12.62
CA ARG A 203 5.99 -17.87 -11.62
C ARG A 203 7.47 -18.03 -11.22
N PRO A 204 7.97 -17.24 -10.24
CA PRO A 204 9.34 -17.30 -9.74
C PRO A 204 9.66 -18.62 -9.02
N ASN A 205 10.95 -18.97 -8.94
CA ASN A 205 11.48 -20.14 -8.22
C ASN A 205 12.81 -19.78 -7.54
N PRO A 206 12.94 -19.82 -6.21
CA PRO A 206 11.95 -20.30 -5.22
C PRO A 206 10.71 -19.41 -5.11
N SER A 207 9.56 -20.03 -4.86
CA SER A 207 8.25 -19.35 -4.79
C SER A 207 7.93 -18.90 -3.35
N GLU A 208 8.49 -17.76 -2.94
CA GLU A 208 8.06 -17.08 -1.73
C GLU A 208 6.73 -16.34 -2.00
N PRO A 209 5.70 -16.43 -1.13
CA PRO A 209 4.37 -15.93 -1.45
C PRO A 209 4.34 -14.41 -1.65
N TYR A 210 3.86 -13.98 -2.81
CA TYR A 210 3.63 -12.59 -3.19
C TYR A 210 2.26 -12.44 -3.85
N ALA A 211 1.54 -11.39 -3.47
CA ALA A 211 0.26 -11.04 -4.07
C ALA A 211 0.06 -9.53 -4.06
N TYR A 212 -0.76 -9.05 -4.98
CA TYR A 212 -1.41 -7.75 -4.82
C TYR A 212 -2.83 -7.84 -5.35
N PHE A 213 -3.70 -6.99 -4.83
CA PHE A 213 -5.07 -6.89 -5.29
C PHE A 213 -5.65 -5.53 -4.95
N ARG A 214 -6.68 -5.14 -5.71
CA ARG A 214 -7.46 -3.94 -5.49
C ARG A 214 -8.93 -4.29 -5.33
N ASP A 215 -9.58 -3.73 -4.32
CA ASP A 215 -11.03 -3.69 -4.22
C ASP A 215 -11.56 -2.38 -4.81
N ASP A 216 -12.31 -2.49 -5.90
CA ASP A 216 -13.00 -1.39 -6.57
C ASP A 216 -14.50 -1.34 -6.23
N ALA A 217 -15.00 -2.32 -5.48
CA ALA A 217 -16.42 -2.49 -5.19
C ALA A 217 -16.68 -2.69 -3.68
N PRO A 218 -16.29 -1.71 -2.83
CA PRO A 218 -16.13 -1.86 -1.39
C PRO A 218 -17.41 -2.08 -0.57
N SER A 219 -18.57 -2.22 -1.20
CA SER A 219 -19.85 -2.57 -0.56
C SER A 219 -20.49 -3.83 -1.15
N GLN A 220 -19.83 -4.49 -2.11
CA GLN A 220 -20.28 -5.79 -2.61
C GLN A 220 -19.95 -6.88 -1.60
N GLN A 221 -20.89 -7.78 -1.33
CA GLN A 221 -20.73 -8.80 -0.30
C GLN A 221 -19.53 -9.70 -0.52
N GLN A 222 -19.23 -10.03 -1.78
CA GLN A 222 -18.12 -10.88 -2.17
C GLN A 222 -17.59 -10.42 -3.53
N VAL A 223 -16.28 -10.27 -3.63
CA VAL A 223 -15.57 -9.81 -4.83
C VAL A 223 -14.39 -10.72 -5.11
N ARG A 224 -14.24 -11.14 -6.36
CA ARG A 224 -12.96 -11.65 -6.87
C ARG A 224 -12.31 -10.53 -7.67
N PRO A 225 -11.23 -9.92 -7.17
CA PRO A 225 -10.67 -8.73 -7.79
C PRO A 225 -10.09 -9.06 -9.16
N GLU A 226 -10.61 -8.39 -10.20
CA GLU A 226 -10.07 -8.50 -11.57
C GLU A 226 -8.64 -7.96 -11.63
N ASN A 227 -8.39 -6.87 -10.91
CA ASN A 227 -7.07 -6.26 -10.77
C ASN A 227 -6.31 -6.93 -9.63
N SER A 228 -5.79 -8.12 -9.90
CA SER A 228 -5.03 -8.89 -8.93
C SER A 228 -3.90 -9.70 -9.53
N TYR A 229 -2.92 -10.02 -8.69
CA TYR A 229 -1.91 -11.03 -8.92
C TYR A 229 -1.79 -11.88 -7.66
N SER A 230 -1.69 -13.19 -7.86
CA SER A 230 -1.40 -14.14 -6.80
C SER A 230 -0.45 -15.21 -7.34
N LEU A 231 0.60 -15.50 -6.58
CA LEU A 231 1.53 -16.58 -6.90
C LEU A 231 0.85 -17.96 -6.90
N ALA A 232 -0.25 -18.13 -6.15
CA ALA A 232 -1.07 -19.35 -6.19
C ALA A 232 -1.92 -19.47 -7.48
N GLY A 233 -2.00 -18.41 -8.28
CA GLY A 233 -2.73 -18.38 -9.56
C GLY A 233 -3.92 -17.42 -9.57
N PRO A 234 -4.53 -17.17 -10.74
CA PRO A 234 -5.67 -16.27 -10.87
C PRO A 234 -6.90 -16.79 -10.11
N GLY A 235 -7.75 -15.87 -9.64
CA GLY A 235 -9.00 -16.22 -8.93
C GLY A 235 -8.80 -16.79 -7.52
N THR A 236 -7.58 -16.77 -6.99
CA THR A 236 -7.24 -17.26 -5.65
C THR A 236 -7.31 -16.20 -4.56
N ILE A 237 -7.87 -15.03 -4.88
CA ILE A 237 -8.11 -13.95 -3.93
C ILE A 237 -9.60 -13.71 -3.89
N GLU A 238 -10.17 -13.70 -2.69
CA GLU A 238 -11.58 -13.42 -2.46
C GLU A 238 -11.73 -12.40 -1.36
N ILE A 239 -12.41 -11.29 -1.65
CA ILE A 239 -12.67 -10.19 -0.73
C ILE A 239 -14.12 -10.30 -0.30
N ASN A 240 -14.36 -10.41 1.00
CA ASN A 240 -15.67 -10.53 1.61
C ASN A 240 -15.94 -9.28 2.44
N TRP A 241 -17.00 -8.55 2.10
CA TRP A 241 -17.48 -7.45 2.92
C TRP A 241 -18.21 -8.01 4.14
N THR A 242 -17.75 -7.63 5.33
CA THR A 242 -18.27 -8.15 6.62
C THR A 242 -19.07 -7.13 7.41
N GLY A 243 -19.11 -5.89 6.91
CA GLY A 243 -19.77 -4.75 7.50
C GLY A 243 -19.11 -3.46 6.99
N ILE A 244 -19.73 -2.32 7.28
CA ILE A 244 -19.25 -1.02 6.79
C ILE A 244 -17.77 -0.83 7.18
N GLY A 245 -16.92 -0.57 6.19
CA GLY A 245 -15.48 -0.39 6.30
C GLY A 245 -14.72 -1.62 6.77
N ARG A 246 -15.30 -2.82 6.73
CA ARG A 246 -14.69 -4.06 7.27
C ARG A 246 -14.69 -5.19 6.25
N TYR A 247 -13.50 -5.68 5.95
CA TYR A 247 -13.27 -6.66 4.91
C TYR A 247 -12.48 -7.86 5.46
N SER A 248 -12.88 -9.06 5.04
CA SER A 248 -12.12 -10.29 5.20
C SER A 248 -11.62 -10.72 3.83
N ILE A 249 -10.32 -10.95 3.68
CA ILE A 249 -9.70 -11.30 2.41
C ILE A 249 -9.04 -12.64 2.51
N ASP A 250 -9.46 -13.60 1.70
CA ASP A 250 -8.87 -14.92 1.61
C ASP A 250 -7.84 -14.97 0.49
N LEU A 251 -6.57 -15.14 0.86
CA LEU A 251 -5.50 -15.53 -0.05
C LEU A 251 -5.42 -17.06 -0.09
N ILE A 252 -6.10 -17.64 -1.07
CA ILE A 252 -6.32 -19.08 -1.21
C ILE A 252 -5.09 -19.73 -1.86
N GLY A 253 -4.64 -20.85 -1.29
CA GLY A 253 -3.51 -21.64 -1.75
C GLY A 253 -2.54 -21.95 -0.61
N ALA A 254 -2.02 -23.18 -0.61
CA ALA A 254 -1.09 -23.67 0.43
C ALA A 254 0.19 -22.84 0.57
N LEU A 255 0.57 -22.07 -0.45
CA LEU A 255 1.68 -21.12 -0.38
C LEU A 255 1.42 -20.03 0.68
N TYR A 256 0.17 -19.57 0.83
CA TYR A 256 -0.21 -18.52 1.77
C TYR A 256 -0.54 -19.02 3.18
N ALA A 257 -0.69 -20.33 3.39
CA ALA A 257 -0.99 -20.95 4.69
C ALA A 257 0.20 -20.86 5.66
N ARG A 258 0.59 -19.63 6.02
CA ARG A 258 1.81 -19.27 6.76
C ARG A 258 1.53 -18.11 7.69
N THR A 259 2.25 -18.07 8.80
CA THR A 259 2.15 -16.97 9.77
C THR A 259 2.79 -15.69 9.26
N GLY A 260 3.98 -15.76 8.63
CA GLY A 260 4.67 -14.58 8.14
C GLY A 260 3.89 -13.80 7.09
N ASN A 261 3.89 -12.48 7.17
CA ASN A 261 3.64 -11.60 6.04
C ASN A 261 4.00 -10.16 6.40
N ASN A 262 4.14 -9.37 5.35
CA ASN A 262 4.12 -7.94 5.34
C ASN A 262 2.92 -7.50 4.50
N LEU A 263 2.12 -6.58 5.05
CA LEU A 263 0.94 -6.03 4.41
C LEU A 263 1.15 -4.54 4.24
N GLN A 264 1.12 -4.07 3.00
CA GLN A 264 1.06 -2.66 2.69
C GLN A 264 -0.32 -2.34 2.14
N VAL A 265 -1.04 -1.42 2.81
CA VAL A 265 -2.44 -1.10 2.52
C VAL A 265 -2.57 0.40 2.28
N ASN A 266 -3.27 0.77 1.22
CA ASN A 266 -3.67 2.16 0.97
C ASN A 266 -5.17 2.18 0.66
N ALA A 267 -5.86 3.16 1.24
CA ALA A 267 -7.14 3.59 0.67
C ALA A 267 -6.90 4.21 -0.69
N LEU A 268 -7.90 4.12 -1.57
CA LEU A 268 -7.87 4.68 -2.90
C LEU A 268 -8.86 5.83 -3.07
N GLY A 269 -8.63 6.62 -4.12
CA GLY A 269 -9.47 7.76 -4.47
C GLY A 269 -9.17 9.01 -3.65
N SER A 270 -9.93 10.05 -3.93
CA SER A 270 -9.68 11.41 -3.43
C SER A 270 -10.29 11.70 -2.06
N THR A 271 -10.85 10.70 -1.36
CA THR A 271 -11.50 10.91 -0.05
C THR A 271 -10.48 11.07 1.08
N THR A 272 -10.98 11.29 2.31
CA THR A 272 -10.17 11.30 3.54
C THR A 272 -10.16 9.94 4.25
N VAL A 273 -10.78 8.90 3.66
CA VAL A 273 -10.77 7.56 4.22
C VAL A 273 -9.34 7.02 4.20
N GLY A 274 -8.91 6.41 5.29
CA GLY A 274 -7.70 5.59 5.30
C GLY A 274 -8.04 4.15 5.65
N CYS A 275 -7.30 3.23 5.05
CA CYS A 275 -7.44 1.80 5.25
C CYS A 275 -6.17 1.22 5.86
N SER A 276 -6.32 0.20 6.70
CA SER A 276 -5.24 -0.47 7.41
C SER A 276 -5.50 -1.97 7.52
N ALA A 277 -4.45 -2.74 7.83
CA ALA A 277 -4.63 -4.14 8.19
C ALA A 277 -5.11 -4.24 9.65
N LEU A 278 -6.15 -5.02 9.93
CA LEU A 278 -6.65 -5.22 11.29
C LEU A 278 -6.12 -6.48 11.94
N GLY A 279 -5.80 -7.48 11.13
CA GLY A 279 -5.57 -8.82 11.62
C GLY A 279 -5.27 -9.79 10.51
N ARG A 280 -4.96 -11.02 10.90
CA ARG A 280 -4.79 -12.16 10.00
C ARG A 280 -5.08 -13.47 10.72
N GLU A 281 -5.59 -14.43 9.98
CA GLU A 281 -5.81 -15.81 10.40
C GLU A 281 -5.12 -16.76 9.40
N VAL A 282 -4.54 -17.83 9.92
CA VAL A 282 -3.88 -18.84 9.10
C VAL A 282 -4.71 -20.11 9.15
N HIS A 283 -5.09 -20.60 7.98
CA HIS A 283 -5.82 -21.84 7.82
C HIS A 283 -4.96 -22.86 7.08
N ALA A 284 -5.46 -24.08 6.90
CA ALA A 284 -4.72 -25.15 6.24
C ALA A 284 -4.47 -24.88 4.74
N ASP A 285 -5.38 -24.15 4.09
CA ASP A 285 -5.41 -23.94 2.64
C ASP A 285 -5.29 -22.48 2.21
N ARG A 286 -5.27 -21.53 3.15
CA ARG A 286 -5.28 -20.09 2.88
C ARG A 286 -4.73 -19.29 4.05
N GLN A 287 -4.51 -18.00 3.81
CA GLN A 287 -4.44 -17.01 4.88
C GLN A 287 -5.53 -15.97 4.67
N THR A 288 -6.25 -15.69 5.75
CA THR A 288 -7.27 -14.65 5.79
C THR A 288 -6.65 -13.39 6.37
N ILE A 289 -6.84 -12.25 5.72
CA ILE A 289 -6.38 -10.93 6.15
C ILE A 289 -7.61 -10.07 6.40
N PHE A 290 -7.59 -9.28 7.46
CA PHE A 290 -8.65 -8.32 7.73
C PHE A 290 -8.18 -6.91 7.37
N VAL A 291 -8.99 -6.19 6.61
CA VAL A 291 -8.76 -4.77 6.28
C VAL A 291 -9.89 -3.95 6.88
N GLY A 292 -9.52 -2.80 7.45
CA GLY A 292 -10.44 -1.83 8.01
C GLY A 292 -10.23 -0.46 7.43
N CYS A 293 -11.32 0.18 7.01
CA CYS A 293 -11.33 1.53 6.44
C CYS A 293 -12.18 2.47 7.30
N ALA A 294 -11.63 3.65 7.60
CA ALA A 294 -12.30 4.66 8.40
C ALA A 294 -11.99 6.08 7.94
N ASN A 295 -13.00 6.94 8.02
CA ASN A 295 -12.88 8.38 7.88
C ASN A 295 -12.93 9.03 9.27
N GLY A 296 -11.80 9.52 9.76
CA GLY A 296 -11.65 9.88 11.17
C GLY A 296 -11.97 8.66 12.04
N GLN A 297 -13.00 8.77 12.89
CA GLN A 297 -13.47 7.70 13.78
C GLN A 297 -14.59 6.84 13.17
N THR A 298 -15.07 7.18 11.97
CA THR A 298 -16.25 6.54 11.37
C THR A 298 -15.83 5.47 10.39
N TRP A 299 -16.18 4.21 10.66
CA TRP A 299 -16.05 3.12 9.70
C TRP A 299 -16.75 3.48 8.40
N THR A 300 -16.03 3.36 7.28
CA THR A 300 -16.50 3.83 5.97
C THR A 300 -16.02 2.86 4.90
N ASP A 301 -16.94 2.39 4.05
CA ASP A 301 -16.56 1.62 2.86
C ASP A 301 -15.71 2.49 1.93
N ALA A 302 -14.58 1.97 1.48
CA ALA A 302 -13.71 2.68 0.54
C ALA A 302 -12.93 1.67 -0.32
N PRO A 303 -12.65 2.01 -1.59
CA PRO A 303 -11.75 1.20 -2.38
C PRO A 303 -10.36 1.20 -1.74
N PHE A 304 -9.66 0.08 -1.86
CA PHE A 304 -8.33 -0.09 -1.27
C PHE A 304 -7.46 -1.00 -2.12
N VAL A 305 -6.15 -0.88 -1.94
CA VAL A 305 -5.14 -1.75 -2.54
C VAL A 305 -4.30 -2.39 -1.45
N VAL A 306 -3.94 -3.66 -1.66
CA VAL A 306 -3.04 -4.40 -0.78
C VAL A 306 -1.88 -4.95 -1.59
N VAL A 307 -0.67 -4.77 -1.06
CA VAL A 307 0.53 -5.51 -1.47
C VAL A 307 0.92 -6.44 -0.32
N TYR A 308 1.04 -7.71 -0.65
CA TYR A 308 1.37 -8.81 0.26
C TYR A 308 2.72 -9.40 -0.12
N GLY A 309 3.59 -9.59 0.87
CA GLY A 309 4.78 -10.43 0.73
C GLY A 309 5.04 -11.23 1.99
N ASN A 310 5.44 -12.49 1.86
CA ASN A 310 5.86 -13.32 2.97
C ASN A 310 7.23 -13.91 2.68
N GLN A 311 8.20 -13.63 3.55
CA GLN A 311 9.62 -13.86 3.29
C GLN A 311 10.13 -13.22 1.99
N HIS A 312 9.33 -12.37 1.34
CA HIS A 312 9.60 -11.76 0.06
C HIS A 312 9.55 -10.23 0.16
N THR A 313 10.06 -9.55 -0.86
CA THR A 313 9.99 -8.10 -1.03
C THR A 313 8.59 -7.64 -1.52
N VAL A 314 8.33 -6.32 -1.41
CA VAL A 314 7.11 -5.63 -1.89
C VAL A 314 7.12 -5.31 -3.39
N ILE A 315 8.10 -5.82 -4.12
CA ILE A 315 8.19 -5.80 -5.59
C ILE A 315 8.36 -7.23 -6.11
N PRO A 316 7.95 -7.55 -7.34
CA PRO A 316 7.94 -8.91 -7.88
C PRO A 316 9.30 -9.28 -8.47
N VAL A 317 10.37 -9.16 -7.68
CA VAL A 317 11.74 -9.52 -8.07
C VAL A 317 12.41 -10.38 -7.02
N GLU A 318 13.15 -11.38 -7.51
CA GLU A 318 14.01 -12.23 -6.71
C GLU A 318 15.34 -11.51 -6.40
N ASN A 319 16.04 -11.95 -5.36
CA ASN A 319 17.39 -11.48 -5.00
C ASN A 319 17.52 -9.99 -4.64
N ALA A 320 16.40 -9.28 -4.44
CA ALA A 320 16.42 -7.94 -3.85
C ALA A 320 16.87 -8.01 -2.38
N ALA A 321 17.58 -6.98 -1.93
CA ALA A 321 17.81 -6.82 -0.50
C ALA A 321 16.51 -6.29 0.12
N PHE A 322 16.00 -6.95 1.15
CA PHE A 322 14.77 -6.55 1.80
C PHE A 322 14.81 -6.85 3.30
N GLY A 323 13.94 -6.15 4.02
CA GLY A 323 13.57 -6.42 5.40
C GLY A 323 12.09 -6.14 5.59
N HIS A 324 11.38 -6.98 6.33
CA HIS A 324 10.05 -6.62 6.80
C HIS A 324 9.82 -7.08 8.22
N SER A 325 8.98 -6.33 8.92
CA SER A 325 8.68 -6.55 10.33
C SER A 325 7.26 -6.12 10.65
N PHE A 326 6.59 -6.94 11.44
CA PHE A 326 5.41 -6.54 12.20
C PHE A 326 5.83 -6.11 13.61
N SER A 327 5.35 -4.96 14.09
CA SER A 327 5.79 -4.43 15.39
C SER A 327 5.15 -5.10 16.61
N GLY A 328 4.03 -5.80 16.46
CA GLY A 328 3.36 -6.47 17.57
C GLY A 328 4.12 -7.71 18.06
N LEU A 329 4.16 -7.89 19.39
CA LEU A 329 4.78 -9.04 20.06
C LEU A 329 3.71 -9.85 20.77
N GLU A 330 3.68 -11.18 20.60
CA GLU A 330 2.78 -12.02 21.41
C GLU A 330 3.31 -12.18 22.82
N GLU A 331 2.42 -12.01 23.78
CA GLU A 331 2.59 -12.42 25.15
C GLU A 331 2.53 -13.95 25.22
N GLU A 332 3.63 -14.54 25.70
CA GLU A 332 3.83 -15.99 25.73
C GLU A 332 2.67 -16.71 26.44
N GLY A 333 2.08 -17.68 25.75
CA GLY A 333 1.01 -18.52 26.29
C GLY A 333 -0.38 -17.88 26.33
N THR A 334 -0.54 -16.60 25.99
CA THR A 334 -1.85 -15.92 25.99
C THR A 334 -2.39 -15.63 24.60
N GLY A 335 -1.53 -15.61 23.57
CA GLY A 335 -1.93 -15.24 22.21
C GLY A 335 -2.18 -13.73 22.02
N LYS A 336 -2.04 -12.93 23.09
CA LYS A 336 -2.31 -11.50 23.07
C LYS A 336 -1.16 -10.76 22.39
N ILE A 337 -1.47 -9.95 21.38
CA ILE A 337 -0.47 -9.11 20.72
C ILE A 337 -0.32 -7.79 21.50
N LEU A 338 0.88 -7.53 22.00
CA LEU A 338 1.28 -6.35 22.75
C LEU A 338 2.13 -5.40 21.90
N GLN A 339 2.22 -4.15 22.36
CA GLN A 339 3.23 -3.21 21.88
C GLN A 339 4.62 -3.64 22.36
N PRO A 340 5.69 -3.29 21.62
CA PRO A 340 7.03 -3.41 22.17
C PRO A 340 7.17 -2.59 23.47
N PRO A 341 7.94 -3.10 24.44
CA PRO A 341 8.18 -2.41 25.71
C PRO A 341 8.87 -1.06 25.47
N LEU A 342 8.39 -0.03 26.18
CA LEU A 342 8.91 1.31 26.11
C LEU A 342 10.40 1.36 26.50
N GLU A 343 11.18 2.12 25.73
CA GLU A 343 12.62 2.38 25.86
C GLU A 343 13.53 1.14 25.81
N ARG A 344 13.00 -0.03 25.44
CA ARG A 344 13.77 -1.28 25.35
C ARG A 344 13.80 -1.81 23.93
N THR A 345 15.00 -2.09 23.44
CA THR A 345 15.20 -2.84 22.19
C THR A 345 14.90 -4.31 22.44
N VAL A 346 14.09 -4.91 21.58
CA VAL A 346 13.76 -6.33 21.58
C VAL A 346 13.82 -6.88 20.16
N ASP A 347 14.02 -8.19 20.04
CA ASP A 347 13.92 -8.86 18.75
C ASP A 347 12.49 -8.76 18.23
N VAL A 348 12.35 -8.42 16.94
CA VAL A 348 11.07 -8.58 16.26
C VAL A 348 10.78 -10.06 16.15
N TRP A 349 9.53 -10.40 16.35
CA TRP A 349 9.09 -11.78 16.33
C TRP A 349 9.41 -12.50 15.00
N PRO A 350 10.21 -13.59 15.03
CA PRO A 350 10.69 -14.23 13.80
C PRO A 350 9.60 -14.73 12.88
N ARG A 351 8.41 -15.06 13.42
CA ARG A 351 7.31 -15.58 12.60
C ARG A 351 6.62 -14.52 11.74
N TYR A 352 6.83 -13.23 11.99
CA TYR A 352 6.27 -12.11 11.20
C TYR A 352 7.35 -11.14 10.73
N SER A 353 8.57 -11.64 10.59
CA SER A 353 9.68 -10.84 10.15
C SER A 353 10.60 -11.66 9.27
N ALA A 354 11.16 -11.01 8.26
CA ALA A 354 12.21 -11.59 7.45
C ALA A 354 13.21 -10.53 7.06
N ASN A 355 14.43 -10.99 6.81
CA ASN A 355 15.53 -10.17 6.35
C ASN A 355 16.34 -11.00 5.35
N SER A 356 16.56 -10.43 4.17
CA SER A 356 17.37 -11.04 3.10
C SER A 356 18.80 -11.40 3.55
N ALA A 357 19.38 -10.66 4.49
CA ALA A 357 20.68 -10.94 5.11
C ALA A 357 20.64 -12.05 6.18
N LYS A 358 19.46 -12.64 6.42
CA LYS A 358 19.22 -13.74 7.39
C LYS A 358 19.59 -13.39 8.83
N LYS A 359 19.63 -12.09 9.16
CA LYS A 359 19.81 -11.57 10.52
C LYS A 359 18.48 -11.25 11.19
N THR A 360 18.44 -11.30 12.51
CA THR A 360 17.27 -10.93 13.31
C THR A 360 17.04 -9.43 13.27
N ASN A 361 15.81 -9.03 12.95
CA ASN A 361 15.41 -7.62 13.01
C ASN A 361 15.07 -7.25 14.46
N THR A 362 15.31 -6.00 14.84
CA THR A 362 14.99 -5.52 16.20
C THR A 362 14.07 -4.31 16.16
N ILE A 363 13.32 -4.09 17.23
CA ILE A 363 12.44 -2.94 17.41
C ILE A 363 12.62 -2.33 18.80
N ARG A 364 12.61 -1.01 18.87
CA ARG A 364 12.63 -0.21 20.10
C ARG A 364 11.44 0.75 20.07
N HIS A 365 10.55 0.64 21.04
CA HIS A 365 9.51 1.65 21.26
C HIS A 365 10.15 2.81 22.02
N VAL A 366 10.38 3.93 21.35
CA VAL A 366 11.22 5.03 21.85
C VAL A 366 10.48 5.90 22.86
N SER A 367 9.27 6.30 22.49
CA SER A 367 8.33 7.12 23.24
C SER A 367 6.96 6.86 22.64
N THR A 368 5.89 7.37 23.25
CA THR A 368 4.53 7.24 22.70
C THR A 368 4.48 7.56 21.19
N GLY A 369 4.02 6.59 20.40
CA GLY A 369 3.88 6.66 18.96
C GLY A 369 5.20 6.77 18.18
N ILE A 370 6.37 6.53 18.78
CA ILE A 370 7.67 6.58 18.10
C ILE A 370 8.37 5.24 18.25
N TYR A 371 8.76 4.65 17.12
CA TYR A 371 9.43 3.36 17.07
C TYR A 371 10.67 3.46 16.20
N GLU A 372 11.67 2.65 16.54
CA GLU A 372 12.89 2.47 15.77
C GLU A 372 13.02 0.99 15.45
N VAL A 373 13.12 0.67 14.16
CA VAL A 373 13.26 -0.71 13.66
C VAL A 373 14.62 -0.82 12.98
N VAL A 374 15.37 -1.86 13.30
CA VAL A 374 16.66 -2.14 12.65
C VAL A 374 16.54 -3.39 11.79
N PHE A 375 16.97 -3.28 10.53
CA PHE A 375 17.18 -4.38 9.60
C PHE A 375 18.68 -4.60 9.39
N PRO A 376 19.33 -5.48 10.17
CA PRO A 376 20.78 -5.62 10.09
C PRO A 376 21.23 -6.21 8.75
N GLY A 377 22.24 -5.60 8.13
CA GLY A 377 22.84 -6.03 6.86
C GLY A 377 21.93 -5.96 5.62
N ALA A 378 20.69 -5.46 5.74
CA ALA A 378 19.75 -5.37 4.62
C ALA A 378 19.99 -4.14 3.75
N GLY A 379 20.63 -3.10 4.30
CA GLY A 379 20.75 -1.79 3.70
C GLY A 379 21.61 -1.77 2.46
N ARG A 380 21.11 -1.19 1.38
CA ARG A 380 21.81 -0.81 0.15
C ARG A 380 21.05 0.34 -0.52
N ALA A 381 21.68 1.09 -1.43
CA ALA A 381 21.01 2.13 -2.21
C ALA A 381 21.02 1.80 -3.72
N PRO A 382 19.95 2.08 -4.48
CA PRO A 382 18.73 2.80 -4.07
C PRO A 382 17.77 1.97 -3.22
N ASP A 383 16.99 2.62 -2.36
CA ASP A 383 16.06 1.97 -1.43
C ASP A 383 14.67 2.62 -1.33
N HIS A 384 13.78 1.89 -0.67
CA HIS A 384 12.39 2.24 -0.43
C HIS A 384 11.91 1.67 0.89
N VAL A 385 11.13 2.46 1.62
CA VAL A 385 10.47 2.06 2.86
C VAL A 385 8.98 2.32 2.74
N GLN A 386 8.16 1.39 3.24
CA GLN A 386 6.72 1.57 3.40
C GLN A 386 6.28 1.19 4.80
N VAL A 387 5.28 1.91 5.31
CA VAL A 387 4.64 1.59 6.58
C VAL A 387 3.13 1.61 6.43
N THR A 388 2.49 0.62 7.03
CA THR A 388 1.03 0.56 7.14
C THR A 388 0.66 0.33 8.60
N PRO A 389 -0.23 1.14 9.20
CA PRO A 389 -0.72 0.90 10.56
C PRO A 389 -1.45 -0.46 10.63
N TYR A 390 -1.47 -1.04 11.82
CA TYR A 390 -2.04 -2.36 12.07
C TYR A 390 -2.90 -2.38 13.33
N GLY A 391 -4.01 -3.10 13.26
CA GLY A 391 -4.90 -3.39 14.40
C GLY A 391 -6.01 -2.37 14.62
N GLU A 392 -5.89 -1.14 14.09
CA GLU A 392 -6.87 -0.07 14.27
C GLU A 392 -6.97 0.79 13.00
N PRO A 393 -8.14 0.88 12.33
CA PRO A 393 -8.31 1.62 11.08
C PRO A 393 -8.22 3.14 11.20
N THR A 394 -8.29 3.67 12.41
CA THR A 394 -8.24 5.12 12.64
C THR A 394 -6.80 5.63 12.83
N ARG A 395 -5.84 4.76 13.17
CA ARG A 395 -4.43 5.13 13.32
C ARG A 395 -3.81 5.47 11.97
N ARG A 396 -2.86 6.39 11.97
CA ARG A 396 -1.99 6.66 10.81
C ARG A 396 -0.55 6.58 11.26
N CYS A 397 0.28 5.90 10.46
CA CYS A 397 1.72 5.86 10.67
C CYS A 397 2.43 6.46 9.45
N ALA A 398 3.55 7.11 9.71
CA ALA A 398 4.45 7.69 8.72
C ALA A 398 5.89 7.28 9.03
N ILE A 399 6.77 7.45 8.05
CA ILE A 399 8.19 7.16 8.18
C ILE A 399 8.88 8.47 8.56
N ALA A 400 9.28 8.64 9.81
CA ALA A 400 9.96 9.87 10.24
C ALA A 400 11.33 10.03 9.54
N GLY A 401 11.99 8.92 9.23
CA GLY A 401 13.24 8.86 8.46
C GLY A 401 13.88 7.48 8.57
N TRP A 402 14.91 7.22 7.78
CA TRP A 402 15.73 6.02 7.91
C TRP A 402 17.17 6.27 7.49
N THR A 403 18.08 5.42 7.95
CA THR A 403 19.46 5.39 7.50
C THR A 403 19.61 4.50 6.27
N SER A 404 20.35 4.99 5.28
CA SER A 404 20.77 4.22 4.10
C SER A 404 22.30 4.20 4.09
N PRO A 405 22.94 3.05 3.80
CA PRO A 405 24.38 3.03 3.58
C PRO A 405 24.73 3.79 2.29
N PRO A 406 26.00 4.22 2.14
CA PRO A 406 26.47 4.83 0.90
C PRO A 406 26.19 3.96 -0.34
N ALA A 407 26.05 4.59 -1.50
CA ALA A 407 25.84 3.89 -2.75
C ALA A 407 26.98 2.87 -3.02
N GLY A 408 26.61 1.63 -3.32
CA GLY A 408 27.55 0.53 -3.54
C GLY A 408 28.02 -0.20 -2.27
N GLU A 409 27.63 0.28 -1.08
CA GLU A 409 27.93 -0.37 0.19
C GLU A 409 26.72 -1.17 0.72
N SER A 410 27.00 -2.07 1.66
CA SER A 410 25.97 -2.76 2.45
C SER A 410 26.10 -2.41 3.92
N GLY A 411 24.97 -2.36 4.63
CA GLY A 411 24.95 -1.98 6.04
C GLY A 411 23.62 -2.23 6.72
N ASP A 412 23.49 -1.74 7.94
CA ASP A 412 22.24 -1.80 8.70
C ASP A 412 21.32 -0.65 8.28
N VAL A 413 20.01 -0.92 8.24
CA VAL A 413 18.97 0.11 8.06
C VAL A 413 18.30 0.33 9.40
N THR A 414 18.29 1.56 9.87
CA THR A 414 17.52 1.98 11.05
C THR A 414 16.40 2.88 10.58
N THR A 415 15.16 2.41 10.70
CA THR A 415 13.96 3.12 10.30
C THR A 415 13.22 3.64 11.51
N LYS A 416 12.91 4.94 11.53
CA LYS A 416 12.07 5.58 12.54
C LYS A 416 10.64 5.68 12.03
N VAL A 417 9.70 5.07 12.74
CA VAL A 417 8.26 5.14 12.48
C VAL A 417 7.62 6.07 13.50
N VAL A 418 6.70 6.91 13.03
CA VAL A 418 5.83 7.71 13.89
C VAL A 418 4.38 7.35 13.61
N CYS A 419 3.58 7.18 14.66
CA CYS A 419 2.16 6.91 14.57
C CYS A 419 1.35 7.96 15.34
N PHE A 420 0.15 8.22 14.85
CA PHE A 420 -0.74 9.27 15.33
C PHE A 420 -2.16 8.74 15.53
N ASP A 421 -2.83 9.34 16.51
CA ASP A 421 -4.28 9.28 16.66
C ASP A 421 -4.98 10.17 15.60
N PRO A 422 -6.27 9.95 15.32
CA PRO A 422 -7.03 10.78 14.37
C PRO A 422 -6.99 12.28 14.64
N ASP A 423 -6.76 12.68 15.89
CA ASP A 423 -6.69 14.09 16.30
C ASP A 423 -5.31 14.74 16.04
N GLY A 424 -4.30 14.00 15.59
CA GLY A 424 -2.95 14.53 15.31
C GLY A 424 -1.92 14.26 16.40
N SER A 425 -2.33 13.77 17.57
CA SER A 425 -1.43 13.44 18.68
C SER A 425 -0.61 12.19 18.40
N ARG A 426 0.67 12.16 18.80
CA ARG A 426 1.48 10.93 18.75
C ARG A 426 0.83 9.88 19.63
N ALA A 427 0.72 8.66 19.11
CA ALA A 427 0.03 7.59 19.82
C ALA A 427 0.47 6.21 19.34
N ASP A 428 0.49 5.27 20.28
CA ASP A 428 0.99 3.92 20.02
C ASP A 428 0.11 3.19 19.00
N SER A 429 0.74 2.45 18.10
CA SER A 429 0.06 1.63 17.12
C SER A 429 0.96 0.51 16.67
N GLN A 430 0.36 -0.66 16.39
CA GLN A 430 1.09 -1.68 15.66
C GLN A 430 1.22 -1.27 14.20
N PHE A 431 2.17 -1.81 13.47
CA PHE A 431 2.37 -1.52 12.06
C PHE A 431 3.11 -2.66 11.37
N SER A 432 2.93 -2.73 10.05
CA SER A 432 3.77 -3.51 9.14
C SER A 432 4.75 -2.56 8.47
N LEU A 433 6.03 -2.85 8.58
CA LEU A 433 7.11 -2.10 7.96
C LEU A 433 7.80 -2.95 6.90
N ALA A 434 8.00 -2.37 5.71
CA ALA A 434 8.75 -2.98 4.63
C ALA A 434 9.90 -2.08 4.21
N TYR A 435 11.06 -2.69 3.98
CA TYR A 435 12.23 -2.12 3.34
C TYR A 435 12.57 -2.96 2.10
N VAL A 436 12.91 -2.31 1.00
CA VAL A 436 13.48 -2.95 -0.19
C VAL A 436 14.58 -2.09 -0.79
N SER A 437 15.62 -2.74 -1.28
CA SER A 437 16.63 -2.17 -2.17
C SER A 437 16.90 -3.10 -3.35
N THR A 438 17.17 -2.48 -4.50
CA THR A 438 17.43 -3.15 -5.77
C THR A 438 18.91 -3.18 -6.13
N ALA A 439 19.78 -2.64 -5.28
CA ALA A 439 21.23 -2.61 -5.51
C ALA A 439 21.86 -4.01 -5.61
N ALA A 440 21.18 -5.03 -5.10
CA ALA A 440 21.59 -6.43 -5.22
C ALA A 440 21.20 -7.07 -6.57
N LEU A 441 20.36 -6.40 -7.36
CA LEU A 441 19.93 -6.88 -8.67
C LEU A 441 21.02 -6.55 -9.69
N THR A 442 21.73 -7.57 -10.16
CA THR A 442 22.68 -7.44 -11.27
C THR A 442 21.92 -7.36 -12.59
N SER A 443 22.40 -6.53 -13.53
CA SER A 443 21.86 -6.44 -14.89
C SER A 443 22.22 -7.62 -15.76
#